data_AF-A0A9D7E3L8-F1
#
_entry.id   AF-A0A9D7E3L8-F1
#
_cell.length_a   1.000
_cell.length_b   1.000
_cell.length_c   1.000
_cell.angle_alpha   90.00
_cell.angle_beta   90.00
_cell.angle_gamma   90.00
#
_symmetry.space_group_name_H-M   'P 1'
#
loop_
_entity.id
_entity.type
_entity.pdbx_description
1 polymer ?
#
loop_
_entity_poly.entity_id
_entity_poly.type
_entity_poly.pdbx_seq_one_letter_code
_entity_poly.pdbx_strand_id
1 'polypeptide(L)' 'MMMFTFPERIDDSTWTTPVNAGPNVNNEGRNLSPSITSDRQRLYFVSYHEGSYDIFVSHRTGPDWDDWSPKEQLP' A
#
# COMPACT_ATOMS: atom_id res chain seq x y z
N MET A 1 14.85 -1.16 -4.83
CA MET A 1 13.66 -1.44 -4.02
C MET A 1 12.57 -0.49 -4.45
N MET A 2 11.36 -0.96 -4.76
CA MET A 2 10.21 -0.08 -5.03
C MET A 2 9.28 -0.18 -3.83
N MET A 3 8.95 0.95 -3.22
CA MET A 3 8.05 1.05 -2.07
C MET A 3 6.79 1.76 -2.51
N PHE A 4 5.64 1.37 -1.95
CA PHE A 4 4.41 2.11 -2.18
C PHE A 4 4.42 3.42 -1.41
N THR A 5 4.09 4.48 -2.13
CA THR A 5 3.88 5.81 -1.59
C THR A 5 2.57 6.39 -2.08
N PHE A 6 1.93 7.20 -1.24
CA PHE A 6 0.62 7.77 -1.53
C PHE A 6 0.70 9.31 -1.50
N PRO A 7 0.83 9.96 -2.66
CA PRO A 7 0.62 11.41 -2.76
C PRO A 7 -0.89 11.71 -2.83
N GLU A 8 -1.31 12.79 -2.18
CA GLU A 8 -2.67 13.32 -2.30
C GLU A 8 -2.68 14.58 -3.14
N ARG A 9 -3.67 14.69 -4.02
CA ARG A 9 -3.85 15.86 -4.86
C ARG A 9 -4.46 16.98 -4.02
N ILE A 10 -3.77 18.12 -3.95
CA ILE A 10 -4.26 19.33 -3.28
C ILE A 10 -5.09 20.15 -4.28
N ASP A 11 -4.55 20.37 -5.49
CA ASP A 11 -5.25 21.02 -6.60
C ASP A 11 -4.81 20.44 -7.97
N ASP A 12 -5.26 21.02 -9.08
CA ASP A 12 -4.96 20.52 -10.44
C ASP A 12 -3.45 20.44 -10.75
N SER A 13 -2.63 21.20 -10.04
CA SER A 13 -1.19 21.35 -10.27
C SER A 13 -0.31 20.94 -9.09
N THR A 14 -0.89 20.70 -7.91
CA THR A 14 -0.12 20.43 -6.69
C THR A 14 -0.51 19.13 -5.99
N TRP A 15 0.51 18.49 -5.41
CA TRP A 15 0.43 17.22 -4.69
C TRP A 15 1.16 17.34 -3.35
N THR A 16 0.76 16.54 -2.37
CA THR A 16 1.51 16.38 -1.13
C THR A 16 2.81 15.62 -1.37
N THR A 17 3.75 15.74 -0.43
CA THR A 17 4.90 14.84 -0.36
C THR A 17 4.39 13.40 -0.22
N PRO A 18 4.85 12.45 -1.05
CA PRO A 18 4.40 11.06 -0.96
C PRO A 18 4.75 10.46 0.41
N VAL A 19 3.76 9.84 1.07
CA VAL A 19 3.95 9.14 2.34
C VAL A 19 4.21 7.66 2.07
N ASN A 20 5.23 7.08 2.72
CA ASN A 20 5.55 5.66 2.61
C ASN A 20 4.52 4.82 3.38
N ALA A 21 3.99 3.75 2.77
CA ALA A 21 2.98 2.87 3.38
C ALA A 21 3.43 2.07 4.61
N GLY A 22 4.68 2.21 5.04
CA GLY A 22 5.23 1.56 6.22
C GLY A 22 5.52 0.07 6.04
N PRO A 23 6.08 -0.58 7.08
CA PRO A 23 6.56 -1.97 7.03
C PRO A 23 5.44 -3.01 7.03
N ASN A 24 4.21 -2.62 7.39
CA ASN A 24 3.07 -3.53 7.34
C ASN A 24 2.65 -3.86 5.90
N VAL A 25 2.95 -2.96 4.96
CA VAL A 25 2.68 -3.10 3.53
C VAL A 25 3.97 -3.43 2.77
N ASN A 26 4.99 -2.58 2.94
CA ASN A 26 6.26 -2.70 2.22
C ASN A 26 7.14 -3.80 2.83
N ASN A 27 7.81 -4.57 1.98
CA ASN A 27 8.86 -5.52 2.38
C ASN A 27 10.10 -5.40 1.47
N GLU A 28 11.15 -6.17 1.76
CA GLU A 28 12.36 -6.24 0.92
C GLU A 28 12.12 -6.93 -0.44
N GLY A 29 10.98 -7.59 -0.59
CA GLY A 29 10.54 -8.13 -1.88
C GLY A 29 10.02 -7.03 -2.81
N ARG A 30 9.63 -7.43 -4.03
CA ARG A 30 8.92 -6.51 -4.92
C ARG A 30 7.45 -6.46 -4.52
N ASN A 31 6.94 -5.24 -4.37
CA ASN A 31 5.52 -4.96 -4.23
C ASN A 31 5.04 -4.32 -5.53
N LEU A 32 4.00 -4.88 -6.13
CA LEU A 32 3.56 -4.58 -7.49
C LEU A 32 2.06 -4.31 -7.53
N SER A 33 1.63 -3.56 -8.54
CA SER A 33 0.21 -3.38 -8.93
C SER A 33 -0.73 -3.01 -7.77
N PRO A 34 -0.45 -1.94 -7.00
CA PRO A 34 -1.34 -1.54 -5.91
C PRO A 34 -2.68 -1.04 -6.46
N SER A 35 -3.76 -1.37 -5.77
CA SER A 35 -5.12 -0.90 -6.01
C SER A 35 -5.78 -0.59 -4.68
N ILE A 36 -6.37 0.61 -4.56
CA ILE A 36 -7.05 1.06 -3.36
C ILE A 36 -8.56 1.15 -3.60
N THR A 37 -9.36 0.73 -2.62
CA THR A 37 -10.81 0.87 -2.68
C THR A 37 -11.23 2.34 -2.65
N SER A 38 -12.43 2.65 -3.16
CA SER A 38 -12.94 4.02 -3.25
C SER A 38 -13.10 4.70 -1.88
N ASP A 39 -13.39 3.93 -0.84
CA ASP A 39 -13.46 4.38 0.57
C ASP A 39 -12.08 4.54 1.23
N ARG A 40 -11.01 4.21 0.50
CA ARG A 40 -9.61 4.23 0.94
C ARG A 40 -9.32 3.36 2.17
N GLN A 41 -10.15 2.35 2.43
CA GLN A 41 -10.02 1.47 3.60
C GLN A 41 -9.22 0.19 3.32
N ARG A 42 -9.06 -0.21 2.06
CA ARG A 42 -8.36 -1.46 1.69
C ARG A 42 -7.37 -1.21 0.56
N LEU A 43 -6.15 -1.69 0.75
CA LEU A 43 -5.09 -1.71 -0.24
C LEU A 43 -4.85 -3.15 -0.69
N TYR A 44 -5.10 -3.43 -1.96
CA TYR A 44 -4.80 -4.70 -2.61
C TYR A 44 -3.53 -4.57 -3.43
N PHE A 45 -2.63 -5.56 -3.35
CA PHE A 45 -1.36 -5.51 -4.08
C PHE A 45 -0.77 -6.91 -4.25
N VAL A 46 0.14 -7.04 -5.20
CA VAL A 46 0.96 -8.24 -5.37
C VAL A 46 2.24 -8.07 -4.57
N SER A 47 2.59 -9.05 -3.74
CA SER A 47 3.82 -9.03 -2.94
C SER A 47 4.57 -10.34 -3.07
N TYR A 48 5.90 -10.25 -3.14
CA TYR A 48 6.75 -11.43 -3.03
C TYR A 48 6.79 -11.91 -1.58
N HIS A 49 6.37 -13.15 -1.35
CA HIS A 49 6.37 -13.82 -0.05
C HIS A 49 6.73 -15.30 -0.26
N GLU A 50 7.65 -15.82 0.55
CA GLU A 50 7.99 -17.26 0.60
C GLU A 50 8.32 -17.95 -0.75
N GLY A 51 8.91 -17.24 -1.72
CA GLY A 51 9.30 -17.84 -3.00
C GLY A 51 8.31 -17.58 -4.15
N SER A 52 7.19 -16.91 -3.85
CA SER A 52 6.02 -16.77 -4.71
C SER A 52 5.56 -15.31 -4.77
N TYR A 53 4.83 -14.94 -5.82
CA TYR A 53 4.07 -13.70 -5.87
C TYR A 53 2.60 -14.02 -5.63
N ASP A 54 2.07 -13.48 -4.55
CA ASP A 54 0.68 -13.67 -4.15
C ASP A 54 -0.04 -12.32 -4.00
N ILE A 55 -1.36 -12.37 -3.93
CA ILE A 55 -2.20 -11.20 -3.72
C ILE A 55 -2.42 -11.01 -2.23
N PHE A 56 -2.19 -9.79 -1.76
CA PHE A 56 -2.37 -9.39 -0.39
C PHE A 56 -3.37 -8.25 -0.27
N VAL A 57 -3.99 -8.17 0.90
CA VAL A 57 -4.79 -7.02 1.33
C VAL A 57 -4.23 -6.44 2.62
N SER A 58 -4.28 -5.13 2.78
CA SER A 58 -4.06 -4.45 4.05
C SER A 58 -5.17 -3.43 4.30
N HIS A 59 -5.52 -3.26 5.58
CA HIS A 59 -6.62 -2.42 6.03
C HIS A 59 -6.09 -1.12 6.63
N ARG A 60 -6.72 0.01 6.27
CA ARG A 60 -6.38 1.29 6.87
C ARG A 60 -6.84 1.33 8.32
N THR A 61 -5.94 1.69 9.24
CA THR A 61 -6.22 1.70 10.69
C THR A 61 -6.30 3.10 11.28
N GLY A 62 -5.98 4.13 10.49
CA GLY A 62 -5.93 5.51 10.94
C GLY A 62 -6.04 6.52 9.79
N PRO A 63 -6.01 7.81 10.11
CA PRO A 63 -6.15 8.87 9.12
C PRO A 63 -4.93 9.00 8.21
N ASP A 64 -3.76 8.52 8.62
CA ASP A 64 -2.52 8.72 7.87
C ASP A 64 -2.26 7.59 6.87
N TRP A 65 -1.33 7.82 5.94
CA TRP A 65 -1.02 6.90 4.83
C TRP A 65 0.01 5.83 5.17
N ASP A 66 0.54 5.83 6.40
CA ASP A 66 1.37 4.80 7.01
C ASP A 66 0.62 3.96 8.07
N ASP A 67 -0.64 4.30 8.35
CA ASP A 67 -1.54 3.56 9.26
C ASP A 67 -2.24 2.39 8.55
N TRP A 68 -1.50 1.30 8.36
CA TRP A 68 -1.99 0.07 7.73
C TRP A 68 -1.88 -1.13 8.67
N SER A 69 -2.84 -2.05 8.60
CA SER A 69 -2.73 -3.37 9.23
C SER A 69 -1.62 -4.18 8.59
N PRO A 70 -1.04 -5.18 9.28
CA PRO A 70 -0.24 -6.20 8.61
C PRO A 70 -0.98 -6.74 7.39
N LYS A 71 -0.25 -6.94 6.29
CA LYS A 71 -0.83 -7.51 5.07
C LYS A 71 -1.24 -8.96 5.27
N GLU A 72 -2.39 -9.32 4.71
CA GLU A 72 -2.97 -10.66 4.77
C GLU A 72 -3.01 -11.24 3.36
N GLN A 73 -2.56 -12.49 3.20
CA GLN A 73 -2.62 -13.19 1.92
C GLN A 73 -4.08 -13.57 1.61
N LEU A 74 -4.50 -13.31 0.38
CA LEU A 74 -5.80 -13.74 -0.11
C LEU A 74 -5.76 -15.19 -0.61
N PRO A 75 -6.89 -15.93 -0.52
CA PRO A 75 -6.99 -17.30 -1.02
C PRO A 75 -6.93 -17.41 -2.55
#